data_AF-K3XPG3-F1
#
_entry.id   AF-K3XPG3-F1
#
_cell.length_a   1.000
_cell.length_b   1.000
_cell.length_c   1.000
_cell.angle_alpha   90.00
_cell.angle_beta   90.00
_cell.angle_gamma   90.00
#
_symmetry.space_group_name_H-M   'P 1'
#
loop_
_entity.id
_entity.type
_entity.pdbx_description
1 polymer ?
#
loop_
_entity_poly.entity_id
_entity_poly.type
_entity_poly.pdbx_seq_one_letter_code
_entity_poly.pdbx_strand_id
1 'polypeptide(L)'
;MINILYNPTVGANIISSECVMQLFGDKPLVPTDKTFRTSSREFLEGVGILQHMSIRHEDVEAVLDFHVFDVQSFDLMIRHAIEKLLIDAPTQDKLDARIGMETFSIQISRAKNFMTDPSLDSELIEE
;
A
#
# COMPACT_ATOMS: atom_id res chain seq x y z
N MET A 1 15.49 4.19 -5.46
CA MET A 1 14.12 4.45 -5.96
C MET A 1 13.25 3.41 -5.31
N ILE A 2 12.22 3.82 -4.56
CA ILE A 2 11.39 2.88 -3.79
C ILE A 2 10.37 2.23 -4.73
N ASN A 3 10.35 0.90 -4.79
CA ASN A 3 9.43 0.10 -5.58
C ASN A 3 8.16 -0.18 -4.79
N ILE A 4 7.05 0.42 -5.22
CA ILE A 4 5.78 0.38 -4.50
C ILE A 4 4.73 -0.32 -5.35
N LEU A 5 4.12 -1.35 -4.79
CA LEU A 5 3.13 -2.19 -5.46
C LEU A 5 1.74 -1.96 -4.89
N TYR A 6 0.76 -1.74 -5.76
CA TYR A 6 -0.64 -1.82 -5.37
C TYR A 6 -1.13 -3.25 -5.59
N ASN A 7 -1.47 -3.97 -4.51
CA ASN A 7 -2.10 -5.28 -4.61
C ASN A 7 -3.32 -5.38 -3.69
N PRO A 8 -4.53 -5.17 -4.22
CA PRO A 8 -5.76 -5.23 -3.43
C PRO A 8 -6.06 -6.62 -2.85
N THR A 9 -5.54 -7.69 -3.47
CA THR A 9 -5.76 -9.06 -2.97
C THR A 9 -4.90 -9.42 -1.77
N VAL A 10 -3.86 -8.63 -1.44
CA VAL A 10 -3.04 -8.89 -0.26
C VAL A 10 -3.82 -8.51 1.01
N GLY A 11 -3.72 -9.35 2.05
CA GLY A 11 -4.51 -9.18 3.27
C GLY A 11 -4.11 -7.98 4.14
N ALA A 12 -2.93 -7.41 3.93
CA ALA A 12 -2.33 -6.38 4.76
C ALA A 12 -1.40 -5.48 3.95
N ASN A 13 -1.16 -4.24 4.41
CA ASN A 13 -0.09 -3.42 3.84
C ASN A 13 1.26 -3.96 4.32
N ILE A 14 2.24 -4.06 3.43
CA ILE A 14 3.54 -4.65 3.70
C ILE A 14 4.63 -3.63 3.39
N ILE A 15 5.67 -3.58 4.21
CA ILE A 15 6.90 -2.84 3.96
C ILE A 15 8.10 -3.76 4.20
N SER A 16 9.15 -3.65 3.39
CA SER A 16 10.38 -4.41 3.62
C SER A 16 11.12 -3.88 4.85
N SER A 17 11.76 -4.78 5.60
CA SER A 17 12.64 -4.45 6.73
C SER A 17 13.75 -3.48 6.30
N GLU A 18 14.32 -3.69 5.12
CA GLU A 18 15.34 -2.81 4.53
C GLU A 18 14.78 -1.39 4.30
N CYS A 19 13.59 -1.27 3.73
CA CYS A 19 12.96 0.04 3.51
C CYS A 19 12.67 0.74 4.85
N VAL A 20 12.20 0.01 5.86
CA VAL A 20 12.00 0.57 7.21
C VAL A 20 13.31 1.11 7.78
N MET A 21 14.40 0.34 7.68
CA MET A 21 15.70 0.76 8.17
C MET A 21 16.22 2.01 7.45
N GLN A 22 16.06 2.07 6.12
CA GLN A 22 16.49 3.23 5.33
C GLN A 22 15.69 4.49 5.65
N LEU A 23 14.38 4.38 5.91
CA LEU A 23 13.47 5.52 6.07
C LEU A 23 13.28 5.97 7.52
N PHE A 24 13.31 5.03 8.46
CA PHE A 24 12.97 5.26 9.87
C PHE A 24 14.09 4.86 10.82
N GLY A 25 15.18 4.26 10.33
CA GLY A 25 16.26 3.71 11.16
C GLY A 25 15.73 2.66 12.13
N ASP A 26 16.24 2.70 13.35
CA ASP A 26 15.86 1.78 14.45
C ASP A 26 14.53 2.16 15.13
N LYS A 27 13.56 2.67 14.36
CA LYS A 27 12.23 3.00 14.91
C LYS A 27 11.61 1.74 15.55
N PRO A 28 11.09 1.83 16.78
CA PRO A 28 10.48 0.67 17.44
C PRO A 28 9.26 0.20 16.66
N LEU A 29 9.19 -1.11 16.44
CA LEU A 29 8.07 -1.78 15.81
C LEU A 29 7.21 -2.47 16.87
N VAL A 30 5.91 -2.51 16.63
CA VAL A 30 5.00 -3.30 17.48
C VAL A 30 5.20 -4.78 17.16
N PRO A 31 5.40 -5.66 18.15
CA PRO A 31 5.55 -7.10 17.90
C PRO A 31 4.35 -7.69 17.16
N THR A 32 4.59 -8.72 16.34
CA THR A 32 3.54 -9.38 15.56
C THR A 32 3.81 -10.87 15.39
N ASP A 33 2.74 -11.66 15.29
CA ASP A 33 2.75 -13.09 15.00
C ASP A 33 2.40 -13.39 13.52
N LYS A 34 2.27 -12.34 12.69
CA LYS A 34 1.86 -12.48 11.31
C LYS A 34 2.96 -13.09 10.46
N THR A 35 2.56 -13.93 9.51
CA THR A 35 3.44 -14.49 8.48
C THR A 35 2.99 -14.01 7.11
N PHE A 36 3.93 -13.81 6.19
CA PHE A 36 3.65 -13.50 4.79
C PHE A 36 4.12 -14.62 3.88
N ARG A 37 3.26 -15.09 2.97
CA ARG A 37 3.61 -16.07 1.96
C ARG A 37 4.00 -15.38 0.67
N THR A 38 5.25 -15.55 0.24
CA THR A 38 5.78 -14.97 -1.00
C THR A 38 5.27 -15.71 -2.24
N SER A 39 5.52 -15.14 -3.42
CA SER A 39 5.25 -15.81 -4.71
C SER A 39 6.10 -17.08 -4.92
N SER A 40 7.31 -17.14 -4.33
CA SER A 40 8.15 -18.35 -4.24
C SER A 40 7.58 -19.41 -3.28
N ARG A 41 6.45 -19.13 -2.62
CA ARG A 41 5.77 -19.97 -1.61
C ARG A 41 6.53 -20.12 -0.30
N GLU A 42 7.52 -19.28 -0.05
CA GLU A 42 8.22 -19.18 1.22
C GLU A 42 7.34 -18.43 2.24
N PHE A 43 7.48 -18.77 3.52
CA PHE A 43 6.81 -18.08 4.61
C PHE A 43 7.84 -17.22 5.34
N LEU A 44 7.57 -15.92 5.39
CA LEU A 44 8.35 -14.95 6.13
C LEU A 44 7.65 -14.65 7.46
N GLU A 45 8.42 -14.65 8.54
CA GLU A 45 7.94 -14.18 9.85
C GLU A 45 7.91 -12.65 9.88
N GLY A 46 6.91 -12.10 10.55
CA GLY A 46 6.77 -10.66 10.72
C GLY A 46 7.80 -10.12 11.69
N VAL A 47 8.55 -9.10 11.26
CA VAL A 47 9.51 -8.38 12.11
C VAL A 47 8.77 -7.49 13.10
N GLY A 48 7.63 -6.93 12.69
CA GLY A 48 6.77 -6.09 13.52
C GLY A 48 5.76 -5.32 12.70
N ILE A 49 5.09 -4.35 13.34
CA ILE A 49 4.13 -3.44 12.71
C ILE A 49 4.63 -2.01 12.90
N LEU A 50 4.74 -1.32 11.77
CA LEU A 50 4.99 0.12 11.69
C LEU A 50 3.64 0.84 11.63
N GLN A 51 3.31 1.59 12.69
CA GLN A 51 1.98 2.19 12.85
C GLN A 51 1.92 3.67 12.49
N HIS A 52 0.70 4.14 12.17
CA HIS A 52 0.36 5.54 11.94
C HIS A 52 1.15 6.20 10.80
N MET A 53 1.34 5.46 9.71
CA MET A 53 2.01 5.99 8.53
C MET A 53 0.98 6.69 7.65
N SER A 54 1.12 7.99 7.45
CA SER A 54 0.31 8.71 6.49
C SER A 54 0.74 8.35 5.06
N ILE A 55 -0.20 8.45 4.13
CA ILE A 55 -0.03 8.53 2.68
C ILE A 55 -0.94 9.64 2.22
N ARG A 56 -0.42 10.58 1.44
CA ARG A 56 -1.14 11.80 1.05
C ARG A 56 -1.00 12.06 -0.42
N HIS A 57 -2.12 12.28 -1.10
CA HIS A 57 -2.15 12.81 -2.46
C HIS A 57 -3.12 13.97 -2.52
N GLU A 58 -2.63 15.12 -2.97
CA GLU A 58 -3.34 16.39 -2.93
C GLU A 58 -3.90 16.66 -1.51
N ASP A 59 -5.22 16.80 -1.39
CA ASP A 59 -5.92 17.09 -0.14
C ASP A 59 -6.42 15.82 0.59
N VAL A 60 -6.16 14.63 0.03
CA VAL A 60 -6.63 13.37 0.60
C VAL A 60 -5.48 12.65 1.32
N GLU A 61 -5.73 12.29 2.58
CA GLU A 61 -4.79 11.59 3.44
C GLU A 61 -5.38 10.26 3.93
N ALA A 62 -4.58 9.20 3.85
CA ALA A 62 -4.86 7.89 4.42
C ALA A 62 -3.81 7.57 5.48
N VAL A 63 -4.24 7.18 6.67
CA VAL A 63 -3.34 6.70 7.73
C VAL A 63 -3.40 5.17 7.75
N LEU A 64 -2.25 4.54 7.58
CA LEU A 64 -2.10 3.10 7.41
C LEU A 64 -1.07 2.54 8.39
N ASP A 65 -1.32 1.30 8.80
CA ASP A 65 -0.32 0.47 9.45
C ASP A 65 0.30 -0.48 8.41
N PHE A 66 1.61 -0.73 8.56
CA PHE A 66 2.39 -1.61 7.69
C PHE A 66 2.99 -2.76 8.47
N HIS A 67 2.82 -3.98 7.96
CA HIS A 67 3.50 -5.15 8.47
C HIS A 67 4.90 -5.24 7.86
N VAL A 68 5.90 -5.38 8.71
CA VAL A 68 7.31 -5.41 8.31
C VAL A 68 7.74 -6.86 8.09
N PHE A 69 8.27 -7.16 6.90
CA PHE A 69 8.79 -8.48 6.55
C PHE A 69 10.16 -8.34 5.88
N ASP A 70 11.01 -9.37 6.00
CA ASP A 70 12.29 -9.44 5.28
C ASP A 70 12.09 -9.89 3.82
N VAL A 71 11.50 -9.01 3.01
CA VAL A 71 11.16 -9.25 1.61
C VAL A 71 12.03 -8.38 0.69
N GLN A 72 12.58 -8.99 -0.36
CA GLN A 72 13.50 -8.33 -1.30
C GLN A 72 12.87 -7.98 -2.67
N SER A 73 11.67 -8.49 -2.97
CA SER A 73 11.05 -8.32 -4.29
C SER A 73 10.38 -6.96 -4.50
N PHE A 74 10.08 -6.24 -3.42
CA PHE A 74 9.48 -4.91 -3.42
C PHE A 74 9.79 -4.20 -2.10
N ASP A 75 9.68 -2.87 -2.09
CA ASP A 75 9.90 -2.08 -0.87
C ASP A 75 8.60 -1.88 -0.09
N LEU A 76 7.49 -1.62 -0.80
CA LEU A 76 6.19 -1.36 -0.22
C LEU A 76 5.08 -2.06 -1.01
N MET A 77 4.09 -2.60 -0.32
CA MET A 77 2.85 -3.09 -0.92
C MET A 77 1.66 -2.50 -0.18
N ILE A 78 0.78 -1.80 -0.91
CA ILE A 78 -0.38 -1.12 -0.35
C ILE A 78 -1.67 -1.85 -0.79
N ARG A 79 -2.57 -2.05 0.17
CA ARG A 79 -3.91 -2.59 -0.05
C ARG A 79 -4.91 -1.46 -0.39
N HIS A 80 -6.12 -1.84 -0.83
CA HIS A 80 -7.38 -1.08 -1.01
C HIS A 80 -7.61 0.27 -0.28
N ALA A 81 -6.88 0.65 0.76
CA ALA A 81 -7.11 1.88 1.49
C ALA A 81 -6.79 3.16 0.69
N ILE A 82 -6.00 3.06 -0.39
CA ILE A 82 -5.68 4.20 -1.26
C ILE A 82 -6.60 4.31 -2.48
N GLU A 83 -7.67 3.52 -2.59
CA GLU A 83 -8.56 3.54 -3.77
C GLU A 83 -9.07 4.95 -4.10
N LYS A 84 -9.47 5.72 -3.09
CA LYS A 84 -9.90 7.11 -3.30
C LYS A 84 -8.78 8.01 -3.81
N LEU A 85 -7.53 7.77 -3.38
CA LEU A 85 -6.35 8.45 -3.90
C LEU A 85 -6.07 8.09 -5.37
N LEU A 86 -6.56 6.93 -5.83
CA LEU A 86 -6.38 6.43 -7.19
C LEU A 86 -7.49 6.84 -8.16
N ILE A 87 -8.61 7.41 -7.68
CA ILE A 87 -9.74 7.84 -8.54
C ILE A 87 -9.37 9.10 -9.33
N ASP A 88 -8.71 10.06 -8.67
CA ASP A 88 -8.36 11.36 -9.27
C ASP A 88 -6.93 11.40 -9.83
N ALA A 89 -6.13 10.37 -9.59
CA ALA A 89 -4.79 10.26 -10.17
C ALA A 89 -4.90 10.13 -11.70
N PRO A 90 -4.23 11.00 -12.49
CA PRO A 90 -4.25 10.88 -13.93
C PRO A 90 -3.78 9.50 -14.37
N THR A 91 -4.21 9.07 -15.56
CA THR A 91 -3.82 7.79 -16.19
C THR A 91 -2.30 7.57 -16.29
N GLN A 92 -1.49 8.58 -15.94
CA GLN A 92 -0.05 8.54 -15.80
C GLN A 92 0.39 8.31 -14.34
N ASP A 93 0.45 7.04 -13.94
CA ASP A 93 1.56 6.34 -13.25
C ASP A 93 2.38 6.98 -12.12
N LYS A 94 1.99 8.09 -11.47
CA LYS A 94 2.68 8.59 -10.27
C LYS A 94 1.74 9.17 -9.22
N LEU A 95 1.75 8.57 -8.03
CA LEU A 95 1.09 9.05 -6.82
C LEU A 95 2.18 9.51 -5.86
N ASP A 96 2.25 10.80 -5.55
CA ASP A 96 3.14 11.23 -4.47
C ASP A 96 2.58 10.70 -3.15
N ALA A 97 3.42 10.03 -2.37
CA ALA A 97 3.12 9.48 -1.07
C ALA A 97 4.17 9.97 -0.08
N ARG A 98 3.69 10.69 0.93
CA ARG A 98 4.52 11.05 2.07
C ARG A 98 4.46 9.93 3.07
N ILE A 99 5.59 9.38 3.47
CA ILE A 99 5.66 8.37 4.53
C ILE A 99 6.57 8.94 5.63
N GLY A 100 5.97 9.45 6.71
CA GLY A 100 6.69 10.21 7.72
C GLY A 100 7.09 11.61 7.22
N MET A 101 8.38 11.96 7.31
CA MET A 101 8.91 13.24 6.79
C MET A 101 9.30 13.18 5.31
N GLU A 102 9.44 11.98 4.75
CA GLU A 102 9.91 11.77 3.40
C GLU A 102 8.74 11.73 2.42
N THR A 103 8.96 12.26 1.21
CA THR A 103 7.99 12.21 0.10
C THR A 103 8.54 11.30 -1.00
N PHE A 104 7.78 10.28 -1.38
CA PHE A 104 8.10 9.31 -2.43
C PHE A 104 7.08 9.38 -3.54
N SER A 105 7.49 9.31 -4.80
CA SER A 105 6.54 9.09 -5.89
C SER A 105 6.33 7.59 -6.09
N ILE A 106 5.13 7.11 -5.78
CA ILE A 106 4.64 5.76 -6.05
C ILE A 106 4.37 5.62 -7.54
N GLN A 107 5.00 4.66 -8.21
CA GLN A 107 4.55 4.26 -9.55
C GLN A 107 3.44 3.21 -9.43
N ILE A 108 2.20 3.59 -9.74
CA ILE A 108 1.08 2.66 -9.67
C ILE A 108 1.01 1.88 -10.97
N SER A 109 1.55 0.66 -10.97
CA SER A 109 1.27 -0.29 -12.05
C SER A 109 -0.13 -0.84 -11.88
N ARG A 110 -1.17 -0.14 -12.37
CA ARG A 110 -2.54 -0.69 -12.36
C ARG A 110 -2.56 -1.89 -13.30
N ALA A 111 -2.60 -3.10 -12.75
CA ALA A 111 -2.90 -4.28 -13.53
C ALA A 111 -4.24 -4.04 -14.23
N LYS A 112 -4.28 -4.20 -15.55
CA LYS A 112 -5.36 -3.83 -16.48
C LYS A 112 -6.73 -4.47 -16.19
N ASN A 113 -6.85 -5.25 -15.10
CA ASN A 113 -8.02 -6.03 -14.73
C ASN A 113 -8.74 -5.55 -13.47
N PHE A 114 -8.41 -4.38 -12.90
CA PHE A 114 -9.25 -3.73 -11.89
C PHE A 114 -10.47 -3.04 -12.55
N MET A 115 -11.32 -3.85 -13.15
CA MET A 115 -12.73 -3.51 -13.37
C MET A 115 -13.42 -3.71 -12.02
N THR A 116 -13.60 -2.64 -11.27
CA THR A 116 -14.76 -2.55 -10.38
C THR A 116 -15.94 -2.22 -11.28
N ASP A 117 -16.89 -3.14 -11.41
CA ASP A 117 -18.17 -2.83 -12.05
C ASP A 117 -18.76 -1.57 -11.39
N PRO A 118 -19.18 -0.55 -12.15
CA PRO A 118 -19.86 0.59 -11.58
C PRO A 118 -21.17 0.09 -10.95
N SER A 119 -21.36 0.42 -9.66
CA SER A 119 -22.61 0.28 -8.94
C SER A 119 -23.76 0.80 -9.81
N LEU A 120 -24.65 -0.09 -10.23
CA LEU A 120 -25.91 0.27 -10.89
C LEU A 120 -26.80 0.98 -9.88
N ASP A 121 -26.72 2.31 -9.86
CA ASP A 121 -27.75 3.13 -9.26
C ASP A 121 -28.96 3.07 -10.19
N SER A 122 -29.84 2.10 -9.91
CA SER A 122 -31.09 1.93 -10.63
C SER A 122 -32.11 2.86 -10.00
N GLU A 123 -32.14 4.13 -10.40
CA GLU A 123 -33.35 4.95 -10.20
C GLU A 123 -34.45 4.35 -11.07
N LEU A 124 -35.27 3.49 -10.48
CA LEU A 124 -36.55 3.09 -11.07
C LEU A 124 -37.52 4.26 -10.91
N ILE A 125 -37.62 5.08 -11.96
CA ILE A 125 -38.80 5.92 -12.19
C ILE A 125 -39.75 5.08 -13.03
N GLU A 126 -40.77 4.51 -12.37
CA GLU A 126 -41.97 4.02 -13.06
C GLU A 126 -42.87 5.22 -13.37
N GLU A 127 -43.19 5.41 -14.65
CA GLU A 127 -44.41 6.12 -15.10
C GLU A 127 -45.23 5.17 -15.97
#